data_AF-A0A4S2CGK6-F1
#
_entry.id   AF-A0A4S2CGK6-F1
#
_cell.length_a   1.000
_cell.length_b   1.000
_cell.length_c   1.000
_cell.angle_alpha   90.00
_cell.angle_beta   90.00
_cell.angle_gamma   90.00
#
_symmetry.space_group_name_H-M   'P 1'
#
loop_
_entity.id
_entity.type
_entity.pdbx_description
1 polymer ?
#
loop_
_entity_poly.entity_id
_entity_poly.type
_entity_poly.pdbx_seq_one_letter_code
_entity_poly.pdbx_strand_id
1 'polypeptide(L)'
;MPSNTDISKLKELYESLDRLKESGEDVVAEIRKEINNIELQYLKENLFPEMMKTLSRKISWLRCSVDMNLQFNGEKQLDYSFCKSGSTVFIRDKYECNCPNEDILEESEMDSNNLEIITSTSNQTDAHDTPKRSKTYTLRVEFPNGKVFQGNVVSDTYVAVIKEINPEKVDSVGLSHAGVAVVSQTLDSKYAKYQKPIGGGWYVMTNSSTKAKGFDLKTISDELELELKISLVPLNNSEEAIPIMGISESERHRIRVTFLDGRTICPMKVLEALVEVVKYAGVDRVRELGINCCADNLILKNPAPRYKKLCKPVGNGWLCNTCSDTITKFNQITEISQKLNLGIKVELV
;
A
#
# COMPACT_ATOMS: atom_id res chain seq x y z
N MET A 1 18.57 -25.94 17.04
CA MET A 1 19.20 -24.90 17.87
C MET A 1 20.32 -24.29 17.05
N PRO A 2 20.52 -22.96 17.06
CA PRO A 2 21.73 -22.38 16.50
C PRO A 2 22.88 -23.03 17.25
N SER A 3 23.99 -23.34 16.58
CA SER A 3 25.15 -23.72 17.36
C SER A 3 25.48 -22.54 18.27
N ASN A 4 25.75 -22.77 19.55
CA ASN A 4 26.13 -21.71 20.51
C ASN A 4 27.32 -20.87 19.96
N THR A 5 28.09 -21.49 19.06
CA THR A 5 29.16 -20.94 18.24
C THR A 5 28.72 -19.80 17.32
N ASP A 6 27.56 -19.87 16.65
CA ASP A 6 27.13 -18.86 15.66
C ASP A 6 26.70 -17.55 16.33
N ILE A 7 26.02 -17.64 17.47
CA ILE A 7 25.62 -16.45 18.27
C ILE A 7 26.85 -15.79 18.88
N SER A 8 27.79 -16.58 19.40
CA SER A 8 29.04 -16.07 19.97
C SER A 8 29.89 -15.36 18.90
N LYS A 9 30.01 -15.98 17.71
CA LYS A 9 30.67 -15.38 16.55
C LYS A 9 29.99 -14.09 16.09
N LEU A 10 28.65 -14.05 16.08
CA LEU A 10 27.91 -12.84 15.72
C LEU A 10 28.20 -11.68 16.70
N LYS A 11 28.26 -11.96 18.01
CA LYS A 11 28.65 -10.96 19.02
C LYS A 11 30.06 -10.44 18.80
N GLU A 12 31.02 -11.33 18.55
CA GLU A 12 32.42 -10.95 18.27
C GLU A 12 32.53 -10.09 16.99
N LEU A 13 31.74 -10.39 15.96
CA LEU A 13 31.69 -9.61 14.73
C LEU A 13 31.08 -8.22 14.96
N TYR A 14 30.04 -8.10 15.78
CA TYR A 14 29.49 -6.80 16.17
C TYR A 14 30.51 -5.95 16.91
N GLU A 15 31.18 -6.52 17.91
CA GLU A 15 32.23 -5.79 18.62
C GLU A 15 33.39 -5.40 17.69
N SER A 16 33.75 -6.27 16.75
CA SER A 16 34.79 -5.98 15.77
C SER A 16 34.37 -4.87 14.81
N LEU A 17 33.12 -4.86 14.37
CA LEU A 17 32.54 -3.79 13.56
C LEU A 17 32.55 -2.45 14.32
N ASP A 18 32.24 -2.46 15.62
CA ASP A 18 32.27 -1.26 16.46
C ASP A 18 33.69 -0.71 16.67
N ARG A 19 34.67 -1.60 16.88
CA ARG A 19 36.10 -1.23 17.01
C ARG A 19 36.68 -0.68 15.71
N LEU A 20 36.18 -1.13 14.56
CA LEU A 20 36.72 -0.83 13.24
C LEU A 20 35.97 0.29 12.50
N LYS A 21 35.09 1.04 13.18
CA LYS A 21 34.32 2.16 12.61
C LYS A 21 35.16 3.22 11.88
N GLU A 22 36.44 3.37 12.24
CA GLU A 22 37.39 4.34 11.66
C GLU A 22 38.39 3.73 10.66
N SER A 23 38.31 2.42 10.39
CA SER A 23 39.21 1.70 9.49
C SER A 23 38.71 1.66 8.04
N GLY A 24 39.56 1.23 7.10
CA GLY A 24 39.27 1.23 5.65
C GLY A 24 38.01 0.45 5.25
N GLU A 25 37.30 0.99 4.25
CA GLU A 25 35.94 0.57 3.85
C GLU A 25 35.83 -0.91 3.43
N ASP A 26 36.90 -1.49 2.88
CA ASP A 26 36.92 -2.88 2.42
C ASP A 26 36.85 -3.91 3.58
N VAL A 27 37.57 -3.65 4.67
CA VAL A 27 37.57 -4.54 5.86
C VAL A 27 36.21 -4.52 6.56
N VAL A 28 35.60 -3.32 6.62
CA VAL A 28 34.27 -3.12 7.19
C VAL A 28 33.20 -3.81 6.33
N ALA A 29 33.36 -3.83 5.00
CA ALA A 29 32.42 -4.47 4.08
C ALA A 29 32.39 -6.00 4.24
N GLU A 30 33.55 -6.65 4.43
CA GLU A 30 33.62 -8.10 4.66
C GLU A 30 32.95 -8.50 5.98
N ILE A 31 33.22 -7.75 7.07
CA ILE A 31 32.59 -7.98 8.37
C ILE A 31 31.07 -7.83 8.29
N ARG A 32 30.57 -6.78 7.63
CA ARG A 32 29.12 -6.57 7.43
C ARG A 32 28.46 -7.69 6.64
N LYS A 33 29.14 -8.20 5.61
CA LYS A 33 28.64 -9.31 4.80
C LYS A 33 28.50 -10.57 5.65
N GLU A 34 29.49 -10.86 6.48
CA GLU A 34 29.47 -12.03 7.36
C GLU A 34 28.39 -11.91 8.45
N ILE A 35 28.25 -10.73 9.08
CA ILE A 35 27.16 -10.43 10.02
C ILE A 35 25.80 -10.74 9.36
N ASN A 36 25.53 -10.14 8.20
CA ASN A 36 24.27 -10.33 7.49
C ASN A 36 23.99 -11.82 7.17
N ASN A 37 25.01 -12.59 6.80
CA ASN A 37 24.85 -14.03 6.54
C ASN A 37 24.44 -14.78 7.80
N ILE A 38 25.11 -14.52 8.92
CA ILE A 38 24.82 -15.20 10.20
C ILE A 38 23.45 -14.78 10.74
N GLU A 39 23.09 -13.50 10.65
CA GLU A 39 21.76 -13.01 11.02
C GLU A 39 20.65 -13.69 10.23
N LEU A 40 20.75 -13.71 8.89
CA LEU A 40 19.75 -14.35 8.02
C LEU A 40 19.61 -15.84 8.35
N GLN A 41 20.73 -16.52 8.60
CA GLN A 41 20.74 -17.93 8.96
C GLN A 41 20.07 -18.16 10.32
N TYR A 42 20.41 -17.36 11.33
CA TYR A 42 19.80 -17.43 12.66
C TYR A 42 18.29 -17.18 12.61
N LEU A 43 17.85 -16.14 11.89
CA LEU A 43 16.43 -15.83 11.72
C LEU A 43 15.68 -17.01 11.10
N LYS A 44 16.23 -17.58 10.01
CA LYS A 44 15.60 -18.64 9.23
C LYS A 44 15.55 -19.98 9.95
N GLU A 45 16.65 -20.40 10.57
CA GLU A 45 16.79 -21.76 11.11
C GLU A 45 16.44 -21.85 12.60
N ASN A 46 16.36 -20.71 13.31
CA ASN A 46 16.22 -20.72 14.76
C ASN A 46 15.06 -19.85 15.26
N LEU A 47 15.11 -18.53 15.01
CA LEU A 47 14.12 -17.63 15.60
C LEU A 47 12.71 -17.89 15.06
N PHE A 48 12.51 -17.79 13.74
CA PHE A 48 11.18 -17.92 13.15
C PHE A 48 10.58 -19.32 13.35
N PRO A 49 11.31 -20.44 13.19
CA PRO A 49 10.76 -21.77 13.44
C PRO A 49 10.25 -21.98 14.88
N GLU A 50 11.02 -21.57 15.90
CA GLU A 50 10.57 -21.71 17.30
C GLU A 50 9.39 -20.79 17.63
N MET A 51 9.39 -19.57 17.08
CA MET A 51 8.25 -18.66 17.20
C MET A 51 7.00 -19.26 16.55
N MET A 52 7.10 -19.81 15.33
CA MET A 52 5.97 -20.43 14.63
C MET A 52 5.47 -21.69 15.33
N LYS A 53 6.36 -22.46 15.95
CA LYS A 53 5.99 -23.63 16.77
C LYS A 53 5.19 -23.22 18.00
N THR A 54 5.57 -22.14 18.67
CA THR A 54 4.84 -21.61 19.82
C THR A 54 3.50 -21.02 19.38
N LEU A 55 3.51 -20.21 18.31
CA LEU A 55 2.32 -19.57 17.76
C LEU A 55 1.31 -20.61 17.30
N SER A 56 1.72 -21.61 16.51
CA SER A 56 0.85 -22.67 15.99
C SER A 56 0.12 -23.42 17.10
N ARG A 57 0.78 -23.71 18.24
CA ARG A 57 0.11 -24.31 19.40
C ARG A 57 -1.00 -23.41 19.93
N LYS A 58 -0.71 -22.12 20.12
CA LYS A 58 -1.66 -21.15 20.70
C LYS A 58 -2.83 -20.81 19.77
N ILE A 59 -2.65 -20.88 18.45
CA ILE A 59 -3.69 -20.52 17.48
C ILE A 59 -4.35 -21.72 16.79
N SER A 60 -3.89 -22.96 17.05
CA SER A 60 -4.37 -24.17 16.36
C SER A 60 -5.89 -24.39 16.44
N TRP A 61 -6.54 -23.88 17.48
CA TRP A 61 -7.98 -23.99 17.69
C TRP A 61 -8.80 -22.89 17.00
N LEU A 62 -8.14 -21.84 16.46
CA LEU A 62 -8.82 -20.77 15.76
C LEU A 62 -9.38 -21.25 14.42
N ARG A 63 -10.60 -20.80 14.10
CA ARG A 63 -11.30 -21.12 12.84
C ARG A 63 -11.25 -19.98 11.83
N CYS A 64 -10.24 -19.13 11.92
CA CYS A 64 -10.06 -17.97 11.05
C CYS A 64 -8.62 -17.92 10.53
N SER A 65 -8.41 -17.30 9.37
CA SER A 65 -7.05 -16.95 8.94
C SER A 65 -6.62 -15.68 9.66
N VAL A 66 -5.32 -15.50 9.85
CA VAL A 66 -4.76 -14.29 10.44
C VAL A 66 -3.63 -13.81 9.53
N ASP A 67 -3.75 -12.57 9.06
CA ASP A 67 -2.69 -11.86 8.37
C ASP A 67 -1.98 -10.97 9.38
N MET A 68 -0.65 -11.09 9.48
CA MET A 68 0.18 -10.36 10.45
C MET A 68 1.41 -9.78 9.77
N ASN A 69 1.79 -8.57 10.17
CA ASN A 69 3.07 -7.95 9.86
C ASN A 69 3.80 -7.62 11.17
N LEU A 70 5.10 -7.90 11.21
CA LEU A 70 5.97 -7.71 12.36
C LEU A 70 7.23 -6.96 11.92
N GLN A 71 7.60 -5.90 12.64
CA GLN A 71 8.78 -5.09 12.36
C GLN A 71 9.61 -4.93 13.63
N PHE A 72 10.92 -5.17 13.50
CA PHE A 72 11.91 -4.92 14.56
C PHE A 72 12.90 -3.86 14.07
N ASN A 73 13.06 -2.79 14.84
CA ASN A 73 13.88 -1.64 14.45
C ASN A 73 15.33 -1.70 14.97
N GLY A 74 15.71 -2.74 15.71
CA GLY A 74 17.03 -2.86 16.34
C GLY A 74 17.14 -2.20 17.72
N GLU A 75 16.18 -1.36 18.10
CA GLU A 75 16.14 -0.60 19.36
C GLU A 75 15.21 -1.27 20.38
N LYS A 76 15.23 -2.60 20.44
CA LYS A 76 14.42 -3.40 21.39
C LYS A 76 12.91 -3.10 21.32
N GLN A 77 12.39 -2.67 20.17
CA GLN A 77 10.95 -2.47 19.97
C GLN A 77 10.45 -3.34 18.81
N LEU A 78 9.34 -4.04 19.05
CA LEU A 78 8.58 -4.79 18.06
C LEU A 78 7.28 -4.06 17.75
N ASP A 79 7.17 -3.54 16.53
CA ASP A 79 5.91 -3.02 16.01
C ASP A 79 5.18 -4.16 15.29
N TYR A 80 3.91 -4.38 15.62
CA TYR A 80 3.13 -5.43 14.98
C TYR A 80 1.74 -4.96 14.58
N SER A 81 1.21 -5.59 13.54
CA SER A 81 -0.15 -5.36 13.09
C SER A 81 -0.77 -6.63 12.56
N PHE A 82 -2.07 -6.83 12.79
CA PHE A 82 -2.76 -8.01 12.28
C PHE A 82 -4.23 -7.74 11.99
N CYS A 83 -4.80 -8.60 11.15
CA CYS A 83 -6.24 -8.74 10.96
C CYS A 83 -6.59 -10.21 10.75
N LYS A 84 -7.76 -10.64 11.22
CA LYS A 84 -8.27 -11.99 10.93
C LYS A 84 -9.16 -12.00 9.69
N SER A 85 -9.42 -13.18 9.12
CA SER A 85 -10.42 -13.33 8.06
C SER A 85 -11.77 -12.73 8.49
N GLY A 86 -12.34 -11.97 7.56
CA GLY A 86 -13.60 -11.26 7.75
C GLY A 86 -13.53 -10.04 8.67
N SER A 87 -12.34 -9.64 9.17
CA SER A 87 -12.17 -8.38 9.89
C SER A 87 -11.88 -7.23 8.92
N THR A 88 -12.62 -6.13 9.02
CA THR A 88 -12.28 -4.84 8.39
C THR A 88 -11.35 -4.00 9.27
N VAL A 89 -11.16 -4.43 10.53
CA VAL A 89 -10.32 -3.77 11.52
C VAL A 89 -8.91 -4.35 11.44
N PHE A 90 -7.94 -3.45 11.28
CA PHE A 90 -6.52 -3.71 11.44
C PHE A 90 -6.09 -3.23 12.82
N ILE A 91 -5.58 -4.15 13.63
CA ILE A 91 -5.00 -3.83 14.93
C ILE A 91 -3.52 -3.52 14.70
N ARG A 92 -3.04 -2.41 15.27
CA ARG A 92 -1.63 -2.03 15.31
C ARG A 92 -1.25 -1.77 16.75
N ASP A 93 -0.10 -2.28 17.15
CA ASP A 93 0.38 -2.14 18.51
C ASP A 93 1.90 -2.32 18.57
N LYS A 94 2.48 -2.03 19.73
CA LYS A 94 3.92 -2.05 19.98
C LYS A 94 4.23 -2.90 21.21
N TYR A 95 5.35 -3.61 21.15
CA TYR A 95 5.89 -4.36 22.27
C TYR A 95 7.32 -3.93 22.53
N GLU A 96 7.59 -3.42 23.73
CA GLU A 96 8.96 -3.12 24.19
C GLU A 96 9.60 -4.40 24.71
N CYS A 97 10.70 -4.82 24.06
CA CYS A 97 11.54 -5.92 24.49
C CYS A 97 12.38 -5.49 25.69
N ASN A 98 11.73 -5.26 26.83
CA ASN A 98 12.42 -5.13 28.10
C ASN A 98 13.02 -6.48 28.47
N CYS A 99 14.33 -6.54 28.68
CA CYS A 99 14.97 -7.64 29.40
C CYS A 99 15.05 -7.24 30.88
N PRO A 100 14.08 -7.61 31.74
CA PRO A 100 14.46 -8.11 33.04
C PRO A 100 15.06 -9.51 32.84
N ASN A 101 16.06 -9.83 33.66
CA ASN A 101 16.93 -10.99 33.56
C ASN A 101 16.23 -12.33 33.21
N GLU A 102 17.00 -13.22 32.58
CA GLU A 102 16.72 -14.66 32.55
C GLU A 102 16.31 -15.15 33.95
N ASP A 103 15.39 -16.13 33.97
CA ASP A 103 14.74 -16.74 35.13
C ASP A 103 13.50 -16.01 35.64
N ILE A 104 12.34 -16.37 35.06
CA ILE A 104 11.17 -16.92 35.77
C ILE A 104 10.08 -17.19 34.72
N LEU A 105 9.83 -18.48 34.45
CA LEU A 105 8.55 -18.94 33.92
C LEU A 105 7.56 -18.94 35.09
N GLU A 106 6.84 -17.84 35.30
CA GLU A 106 5.65 -17.86 36.14
C GLU A 106 4.41 -17.71 35.27
N GLU A 107 3.64 -18.79 35.22
CA GLU A 107 2.21 -18.74 34.92
C GLU A 107 1.56 -17.72 35.85
N SER A 108 1.07 -16.62 35.30
CA SER A 108 0.13 -15.76 36.01
C SER A 108 -1.19 -15.70 35.23
N GLU A 109 -2.21 -16.20 35.90
CA GLU A 109 -3.62 -16.08 35.54
C GLU A 109 -4.08 -14.61 35.63
N MET A 110 -4.96 -14.25 34.68
CA MET A 110 -5.91 -13.12 34.64
C MET A 110 -5.47 -11.73 35.17
N ASP A 111 -5.60 -10.71 34.32
CA ASP A 111 -6.71 -9.78 34.55
C ASP A 111 -7.14 -8.98 33.33
N SER A 112 -8.45 -8.72 33.31
CA SER A 112 -9.20 -8.04 32.26
C SER A 112 -9.02 -6.54 32.36
N ASN A 113 -8.87 -5.83 31.24
CA ASN A 113 -9.79 -4.76 30.82
C ASN A 113 -9.20 -3.88 29.70
N ASN A 114 -10.12 -3.48 28.81
CA ASN A 114 -10.02 -2.45 27.79
C ASN A 114 -9.39 -2.85 26.45
N LEU A 115 -10.22 -3.45 25.60
CA LEU A 115 -10.26 -2.99 24.21
C LEU A 115 -11.72 -3.00 23.72
N GLU A 116 -12.22 -1.84 23.30
CA GLU A 116 -13.57 -1.64 22.81
C GLU A 116 -13.84 -2.54 21.59
N ILE A 117 -14.76 -3.48 21.81
CA ILE A 117 -15.29 -4.38 20.79
C ILE A 117 -16.50 -3.67 20.16
N ILE A 118 -16.39 -3.28 18.88
CA ILE A 118 -17.57 -2.93 18.08
C ILE A 118 -17.94 -4.15 17.23
N THR A 119 -18.94 -4.86 17.73
CA THR A 119 -19.56 -6.08 17.22
C THR A 119 -20.52 -5.78 16.07
N SER A 120 -20.59 -6.64 15.03
CA SER A 120 -21.84 -7.04 14.33
C SER A 120 -21.60 -8.16 13.29
N THR A 121 -21.77 -9.42 13.75
CA THR A 121 -22.50 -10.59 13.14
C THR A 121 -22.70 -10.71 11.61
N SER A 122 -22.14 -11.70 10.88
CA SER A 122 -22.50 -13.16 10.69
C SER A 122 -23.56 -13.40 9.57
N ASN A 123 -23.48 -14.27 8.54
CA ASN A 123 -23.17 -15.73 8.40
C ASN A 123 -22.84 -16.10 6.90
N GLN A 124 -21.83 -16.93 6.56
CA GLN A 124 -21.82 -18.35 6.07
C GLN A 124 -22.83 -18.72 4.92
N THR A 125 -22.51 -19.44 3.82
CA THR A 125 -21.75 -20.72 3.64
C THR A 125 -21.13 -20.97 2.21
N ASP A 126 -20.01 -21.71 2.22
CA ASP A 126 -19.36 -22.72 1.34
C ASP A 126 -19.64 -22.94 -0.17
N ALA A 127 -18.57 -23.02 -0.99
CA ALA A 127 -18.04 -24.25 -1.63
C ALA A 127 -16.90 -23.97 -2.65
N HIS A 128 -15.95 -24.93 -2.72
CA HIS A 128 -14.68 -24.92 -3.45
C HIS A 128 -14.71 -24.52 -4.94
N ASP A 129 -13.89 -23.52 -5.30
CA ASP A 129 -13.00 -23.58 -6.48
C ASP A 129 -11.92 -22.50 -6.33
N THR A 130 -10.74 -22.69 -6.93
CA THR A 130 -9.56 -21.78 -6.92
C THR A 130 -9.88 -20.29 -6.68
N PRO A 131 -9.16 -19.52 -5.82
CA PRO A 131 -9.63 -18.20 -5.37
C PRO A 131 -9.56 -17.16 -6.50
N LYS A 132 -10.56 -17.17 -7.38
CA LYS A 132 -11.09 -15.96 -7.98
C LYS A 132 -11.52 -15.10 -6.79
N ARG A 133 -10.97 -13.88 -6.68
CA ARG A 133 -11.50 -12.86 -5.75
C ARG A 133 -13.02 -12.95 -5.80
N SER A 134 -13.64 -13.37 -4.72
CA SER A 134 -15.10 -13.46 -4.67
C SER A 134 -15.63 -12.06 -4.94
N LYS A 135 -16.60 -11.95 -5.84
CA LYS A 135 -17.27 -10.68 -6.09
C LYS A 135 -17.95 -10.30 -4.78
N THR A 136 -17.45 -9.30 -4.10
CA THR A 136 -18.04 -8.83 -2.83
C THR A 136 -19.25 -7.93 -3.09
N TYR A 137 -19.22 -7.21 -4.22
CA TYR A 137 -20.23 -6.22 -4.58
C TYR A 137 -20.64 -6.36 -6.04
N THR A 138 -21.93 -6.09 -6.29
CA THR A 138 -22.42 -5.69 -7.61
C THR A 138 -22.65 -4.18 -7.66
N LEU A 139 -22.96 -3.66 -8.85
CA LEU A 139 -23.24 -2.26 -9.11
C LEU A 139 -24.74 -2.10 -9.35
N ARG A 140 -25.37 -1.14 -8.65
CA ARG A 140 -26.75 -0.71 -8.87
C ARG A 140 -26.74 0.74 -9.32
N VAL A 141 -27.48 1.03 -10.38
CA VAL A 141 -27.60 2.38 -10.95
C VAL A 141 -29.07 2.68 -11.18
N GLU A 142 -29.56 3.78 -10.62
CA GLU A 142 -30.94 4.24 -10.74
C GLU A 142 -30.97 5.61 -11.42
N PHE A 143 -31.72 5.70 -12.51
CA PHE A 143 -31.95 6.92 -13.28
C PHE A 143 -33.07 7.77 -12.65
N PRO A 144 -33.12 9.09 -12.90
CA PRO A 144 -34.18 9.96 -12.38
C PRO A 144 -35.60 9.55 -12.81
N ASN A 145 -35.71 8.88 -13.96
CA ASN A 145 -36.98 8.33 -14.46
C ASN A 145 -37.42 7.04 -13.73
N GLY A 146 -36.68 6.60 -12.71
CA GLY A 146 -36.96 5.38 -11.94
C GLY A 146 -36.40 4.09 -12.55
N LYS A 147 -35.74 4.13 -13.71
CA LYS A 147 -35.14 2.95 -14.34
C LYS A 147 -33.91 2.49 -13.55
N VAL A 148 -33.86 1.20 -13.19
CA VAL A 148 -32.78 0.61 -12.39
C VAL A 148 -32.02 -0.45 -13.19
N PHE A 149 -30.69 -0.36 -13.14
CA PHE A 149 -29.77 -1.35 -13.68
C PHE A 149 -29.00 -2.02 -12.53
N GLN A 150 -29.22 -3.31 -12.35
CA GLN A 150 -28.50 -4.14 -11.38
C GLN A 150 -28.45 -5.57 -11.91
N GLY A 151 -27.26 -6.09 -12.18
CA GLY A 151 -27.06 -7.46 -12.67
C GLY A 151 -26.01 -8.21 -11.86
N ASN A 152 -25.91 -9.52 -12.04
CA ASN A 152 -24.89 -10.35 -11.36
C ASN A 152 -23.48 -10.18 -11.96
N VAL A 153 -23.40 -9.55 -13.13
CA VAL A 153 -22.16 -9.27 -13.85
C VAL A 153 -22.02 -7.76 -14.00
N VAL A 154 -21.17 -7.17 -13.14
CA VAL A 154 -20.91 -5.72 -13.10
C VAL A 154 -20.55 -5.15 -14.47
N SER A 155 -19.75 -5.86 -15.27
CA SER A 155 -19.37 -5.37 -16.59
C SER A 155 -20.56 -5.27 -17.55
N ASP A 156 -21.56 -6.14 -17.42
CA ASP A 156 -22.79 -6.06 -18.23
C ASP A 156 -23.68 -4.91 -17.77
N THR A 157 -23.83 -4.71 -16.45
CA THR A 157 -24.54 -3.56 -15.90
C THR A 157 -23.90 -2.24 -16.35
N TYR A 158 -22.58 -2.13 -16.25
CA TYR A 158 -21.82 -0.95 -16.67
C TYR A 158 -22.02 -0.63 -18.16
N VAL A 159 -21.92 -1.66 -19.01
CA VAL A 159 -22.13 -1.53 -20.46
C VAL A 159 -23.56 -1.13 -20.79
N ALA A 160 -24.55 -1.71 -20.11
CA ALA A 160 -25.96 -1.38 -20.30
C ALA A 160 -26.27 0.08 -19.92
N VAL A 161 -25.71 0.58 -18.82
CA VAL A 161 -25.87 1.97 -18.39
C VAL A 161 -25.23 2.93 -19.39
N ILE A 162 -24.00 2.68 -19.84
CA ILE A 162 -23.35 3.53 -20.87
C ILE A 162 -24.18 3.57 -22.15
N LYS A 163 -24.73 2.43 -22.57
CA LYS A 163 -25.62 2.35 -23.73
C LYS A 163 -26.89 3.16 -23.53
N GLU A 164 -27.48 3.14 -22.34
CA GLU A 164 -28.68 3.91 -21.99
C GLU A 164 -28.45 5.43 -22.03
N ILE A 165 -27.28 5.90 -21.56
CA ILE A 165 -26.94 7.34 -21.52
C ILE A 165 -26.76 7.93 -22.92
N ASN A 166 -26.31 7.11 -23.87
CA ASN A 166 -25.76 7.43 -25.19
C ASN A 166 -24.21 7.42 -25.21
N PRO A 167 -23.58 6.48 -25.94
CA PRO A 167 -22.12 6.34 -26.02
C PRO A 167 -21.38 7.58 -26.51
N GLU A 168 -21.95 8.34 -27.45
CA GLU A 168 -21.33 9.54 -28.02
C GLU A 168 -21.21 10.65 -26.97
N LYS A 169 -22.23 10.81 -26.12
CA LYS A 169 -22.17 11.73 -24.98
C LYS A 169 -21.13 11.28 -23.96
N VAL A 170 -21.05 9.97 -23.69
CA VAL A 170 -20.08 9.42 -22.74
C VAL A 170 -18.64 9.59 -23.24
N ASP A 171 -18.39 9.41 -24.53
CA ASP A 171 -17.08 9.64 -25.16
C ASP A 171 -16.62 11.10 -24.98
N SER A 172 -17.54 12.07 -25.10
CA SER A 172 -17.27 13.50 -24.91
C SER A 172 -16.75 13.88 -23.51
N VAL A 173 -17.00 13.03 -22.50
CA VAL A 173 -16.47 13.21 -21.12
C VAL A 173 -14.97 12.94 -21.06
N GLY A 174 -14.40 12.21 -22.03
CA GLY A 174 -12.95 11.99 -22.13
C GLY A 174 -12.35 11.05 -21.09
N LEU A 175 -13.15 10.19 -20.47
CA LEU A 175 -12.66 9.19 -19.50
C LEU A 175 -11.81 8.12 -20.17
N SER A 176 -10.71 7.74 -19.52
CA SER A 176 -9.83 6.67 -20.01
C SER A 176 -9.21 5.84 -18.89
N HIS A 177 -8.93 4.57 -19.19
CA HIS A 177 -8.20 3.64 -18.32
C HIS A 177 -7.00 3.06 -19.06
N ALA A 178 -5.82 3.15 -18.43
CA ALA A 178 -4.56 2.67 -19.02
C ALA A 178 -4.28 3.24 -20.43
N GLY A 179 -4.71 4.48 -20.70
CA GLY A 179 -4.56 5.16 -21.98
C GLY A 179 -5.59 4.77 -23.04
N VAL A 180 -6.59 3.94 -22.70
CA VAL A 180 -7.70 3.58 -23.61
C VAL A 180 -8.98 4.24 -23.13
N ALA A 181 -9.68 4.93 -24.02
CA ALA A 181 -10.95 5.58 -23.71
C ALA A 181 -12.00 4.57 -23.19
N VAL A 182 -12.81 5.01 -22.22
CA VAL A 182 -13.89 4.20 -21.64
C VAL A 182 -14.89 3.78 -22.71
N VAL A 183 -15.19 4.69 -23.63
CA VAL A 183 -15.99 4.47 -24.83
C VAL A 183 -15.13 4.80 -26.05
N SER A 184 -15.23 4.03 -27.13
CA SER A 184 -14.45 4.27 -28.36
C SER A 184 -15.10 3.61 -29.57
N GLN A 185 -14.84 4.13 -30.77
CA GLN A 185 -15.26 3.52 -32.03
C GLN A 185 -14.26 2.49 -32.58
N THR A 186 -13.11 2.35 -31.92
CA THR A 186 -12.01 1.46 -32.34
C THR A 186 -11.57 0.55 -31.20
N LEU A 187 -11.18 -0.67 -31.54
CA LEU A 187 -10.58 -1.59 -30.58
C LEU A 187 -9.09 -1.28 -30.39
N ASP A 188 -8.66 -1.25 -29.13
CA ASP A 188 -7.26 -1.19 -28.77
C ASP A 188 -6.62 -2.58 -28.93
N SER A 189 -5.43 -2.64 -29.53
CA SER A 189 -4.77 -3.91 -29.85
C SER A 189 -4.48 -4.79 -28.62
N LYS A 190 -4.16 -4.18 -27.47
CA LYS A 190 -3.83 -4.87 -26.22
C LYS A 190 -5.07 -5.22 -25.42
N TYR A 191 -6.07 -4.34 -25.44
CA TYR A 191 -7.26 -4.46 -24.59
C TYR A 191 -8.54 -4.88 -25.34
N ALA A 192 -8.46 -5.22 -26.63
CA ALA A 192 -9.60 -5.62 -27.46
C ALA A 192 -10.52 -6.65 -26.79
N LYS A 193 -9.96 -7.67 -26.12
CA LYS A 193 -10.73 -8.71 -25.41
C LYS A 193 -11.55 -8.21 -24.22
N TYR A 194 -11.29 -7.00 -23.74
CA TYR A 194 -12.01 -6.35 -22.65
C TYR A 194 -12.92 -5.21 -23.12
N GLN A 195 -12.98 -4.94 -24.43
CA GLN A 195 -13.86 -3.94 -25.02
C GLN A 195 -15.12 -4.61 -25.55
N LYS A 196 -16.25 -4.38 -24.88
CA LYS A 196 -17.54 -4.98 -25.25
C LYS A 196 -18.26 -4.10 -26.29
N PRO A 197 -18.73 -4.65 -27.42
CA PRO A 197 -19.50 -3.90 -28.39
C PRO A 197 -20.89 -3.56 -27.83
N ILE A 198 -21.39 -2.37 -28.13
CA ILE A 198 -22.73 -1.92 -27.69
C ILE A 198 -23.68 -1.56 -28.84
N GLY A 199 -23.19 -1.64 -30.08
CA GLY A 199 -23.91 -1.29 -31.30
C GLY A 199 -23.47 0.06 -31.87
N GLY A 200 -23.79 0.33 -33.14
CA GLY A 200 -23.45 1.60 -33.80
C GLY A 200 -21.94 1.86 -33.96
N GLY A 201 -21.11 0.80 -33.99
CA GLY A 201 -19.65 0.92 -34.07
C GLY A 201 -18.96 1.24 -32.74
N TRP A 202 -19.69 1.35 -31.64
CA TRP A 202 -19.13 1.71 -30.33
C TRP A 202 -18.77 0.50 -29.48
N TYR A 203 -17.71 0.67 -28.69
CA TYR A 203 -17.16 -0.30 -27.75
C TYR A 203 -16.95 0.34 -26.37
N VAL A 204 -17.15 -0.45 -25.31
CA VAL A 204 -16.94 -0.04 -23.91
C VAL A 204 -15.81 -0.83 -23.29
N MET A 205 -14.79 -0.13 -22.76
CA MET A 205 -13.72 -0.75 -21.98
C MET A 205 -14.24 -1.25 -20.64
N THR A 206 -14.09 -2.55 -20.38
CA THR A 206 -14.56 -3.18 -19.13
C THR A 206 -13.43 -3.64 -18.20
N ASN A 207 -12.17 -3.40 -18.56
CA ASN A 207 -11.01 -3.79 -17.75
C ASN A 207 -10.72 -2.80 -16.61
N SER A 208 -11.61 -2.74 -15.64
CA SER A 208 -11.51 -1.89 -14.45
C SER A 208 -12.18 -2.57 -13.24
N SER A 209 -11.94 -2.10 -12.02
CA SER A 209 -12.61 -2.65 -10.82
C SER A 209 -14.09 -2.26 -10.76
N THR A 210 -14.90 -2.94 -9.93
CA THR A 210 -16.30 -2.55 -9.69
C THR A 210 -16.41 -1.12 -9.17
N LYS A 211 -15.53 -0.74 -8.23
CA LYS A 211 -15.46 0.64 -7.71
C LYS A 211 -15.12 1.64 -8.82
N ALA A 212 -14.12 1.34 -9.65
CA ALA A 212 -13.73 2.21 -10.77
C ALA A 212 -14.88 2.43 -11.75
N LYS A 213 -15.62 1.38 -12.14
CA LYS A 213 -16.83 1.51 -12.98
C LYS A 213 -17.89 2.40 -12.34
N GLY A 214 -18.08 2.25 -11.02
CA GLY A 214 -18.98 3.10 -10.28
C GLY A 214 -18.56 4.57 -10.30
N PHE A 215 -17.27 4.86 -10.15
CA PHE A 215 -16.73 6.21 -10.29
C PHE A 215 -16.86 6.75 -11.72
N ASP A 216 -16.57 5.94 -12.73
CA ASP A 216 -16.74 6.32 -14.13
C ASP A 216 -18.18 6.78 -14.38
N LEU A 217 -19.18 5.99 -13.95
CA LEU A 217 -20.59 6.35 -14.09
C LEU A 217 -20.98 7.59 -13.30
N LYS A 218 -20.35 7.81 -12.14
CA LYS A 218 -20.64 8.99 -11.32
C LYS A 218 -20.07 10.24 -11.96
N THR A 219 -18.84 10.19 -12.45
CA THR A 219 -18.26 11.28 -13.24
C THR A 219 -19.07 11.56 -14.51
N ILE A 220 -19.48 10.53 -15.25
CA ILE A 220 -20.38 10.70 -16.40
C ILE A 220 -21.70 11.36 -15.97
N SER A 221 -22.28 10.93 -14.85
CA SER A 221 -23.52 11.50 -14.34
C SER A 221 -23.37 12.96 -13.94
N ASP A 222 -22.23 13.35 -13.37
CA ASP A 222 -21.99 14.71 -12.90
C ASP A 222 -21.70 15.65 -14.08
N GLU A 223 -20.82 15.24 -14.99
CA GLU A 223 -20.44 16.02 -16.17
C GLU A 223 -21.57 16.19 -17.19
N LEU A 224 -22.48 15.21 -17.27
CA LEU A 224 -23.65 15.26 -18.15
C LEU A 224 -24.95 15.65 -17.43
N GLU A 225 -24.87 16.03 -16.14
CA GLU A 225 -26.00 16.46 -15.30
C GLU A 225 -27.19 15.47 -15.32
N LEU A 226 -26.89 14.16 -15.22
CA LEU A 226 -27.87 13.08 -15.37
C LEU A 226 -28.54 12.65 -14.06
N GLU A 227 -28.07 13.14 -12.91
CA GLU A 227 -28.61 12.84 -11.58
C GLU A 227 -28.75 11.33 -11.26
N LEU A 228 -27.82 10.50 -11.73
CA LEU A 228 -27.84 9.05 -11.47
C LEU A 228 -27.52 8.75 -10.00
N LYS A 229 -28.31 7.88 -9.39
CA LYS A 229 -27.99 7.29 -8.08
C LYS A 229 -27.21 6.00 -8.28
N ILE A 230 -25.96 5.98 -7.84
CA ILE A 230 -25.05 4.85 -8.04
C ILE A 230 -24.67 4.27 -6.69
N SER A 231 -24.77 2.95 -6.54
CA SER A 231 -24.40 2.27 -5.30
C SER A 231 -23.75 0.90 -5.54
N LEU A 232 -22.93 0.49 -4.59
CA LEU A 232 -22.41 -0.87 -4.48
C LEU A 232 -23.36 -1.68 -3.63
N VAL A 233 -23.90 -2.76 -4.21
CA VAL A 233 -24.78 -3.67 -3.49
C VAL A 233 -23.96 -4.90 -3.10
N PRO A 234 -23.82 -5.21 -1.80
CA PRO A 234 -23.16 -6.42 -1.34
C PRO A 234 -23.85 -7.67 -1.90
N LEU A 235 -23.08 -8.65 -2.36
CA LEU A 235 -23.64 -9.91 -2.89
C LEU A 235 -24.04 -10.91 -1.79
N ASN A 236 -23.74 -10.60 -0.53
CA ASN A 236 -24.03 -11.42 0.66
C ASN A 236 -25.40 -11.10 1.31
N ASN A 237 -26.35 -10.52 0.57
CA ASN A 237 -27.70 -10.18 1.03
C ASN A 237 -27.79 -9.23 2.25
N SER A 238 -26.72 -8.50 2.62
CA SER A 238 -26.87 -7.35 3.50
C SER A 238 -27.59 -6.24 2.73
N GLU A 239 -28.72 -5.76 3.23
CA GLU A 239 -29.63 -4.84 2.51
C GLU A 239 -29.07 -3.43 2.26
N GLU A 240 -27.90 -3.10 2.83
CA GLU A 240 -27.34 -1.76 2.73
C GLU A 240 -26.54 -1.56 1.44
N ALA A 241 -27.14 -0.85 0.48
CA ALA A 241 -26.45 -0.36 -0.69
C ALA A 241 -25.52 0.81 -0.31
N ILE A 242 -24.23 0.70 -0.64
CA ILE A 242 -23.23 1.72 -0.33
C ILE A 242 -23.20 2.76 -1.47
N PRO A 243 -23.62 4.01 -1.26
CA PRO A 243 -23.64 5.03 -2.30
C PRO A 243 -22.22 5.39 -2.78
N ILE A 244 -22.06 5.60 -4.09
CA ILE A 244 -20.82 6.10 -4.69
C ILE A 244 -20.97 7.61 -4.88
N MET A 245 -20.33 8.39 -4.00
CA MET A 245 -20.51 9.84 -3.94
C MET A 245 -19.60 10.64 -4.90
N GLY A 246 -18.91 9.98 -5.83
CA GLY A 246 -17.95 10.60 -6.75
C GLY A 246 -16.52 10.28 -6.35
N ILE A 247 -15.55 10.82 -7.09
CA ILE A 247 -14.12 10.64 -6.80
C ILE A 247 -13.90 11.13 -5.37
N SER A 248 -13.94 10.24 -4.38
CA SER A 248 -13.16 10.50 -3.19
C SER A 248 -11.75 10.60 -3.72
N GLU A 249 -11.10 11.74 -3.47
CA GLU A 249 -9.65 11.79 -3.45
C GLU A 249 -9.23 10.48 -2.80
N SER A 250 -8.43 9.70 -3.53
CA SER A 250 -8.07 8.36 -3.11
C SER A 250 -7.87 8.36 -1.59
N GLU A 251 -8.52 7.44 -0.86
CA GLU A 251 -8.24 7.25 0.59
C GLU A 251 -6.73 7.06 0.87
N ARG A 252 -5.93 6.88 -0.18
CA ARG A 252 -4.47 7.07 -0.16
C ARG A 252 -4.14 8.54 0.01
N HIS A 253 -3.80 8.86 1.25
CA HIS A 253 -2.99 10.01 1.64
C HIS A 253 -2.01 10.45 0.54
N ARG A 254 -2.08 11.73 0.20
CA ARG A 254 -1.15 12.45 -0.68
C ARG A 254 -0.29 13.36 0.15
N ILE A 255 0.75 13.91 -0.47
CA ILE A 255 1.61 14.91 0.16
C ILE A 255 1.44 16.21 -0.59
N ARG A 256 0.98 17.22 0.14
CA ARG A 256 0.96 18.62 -0.30
C ARG A 256 2.19 19.31 0.25
N VAL A 257 2.90 20.05 -0.60
CA VAL A 257 4.06 20.85 -0.20
C VAL A 257 3.82 22.28 -0.64
N THR A 258 3.94 23.23 0.29
CA THR A 258 3.94 24.67 0.01
C THR A 258 5.33 25.23 0.24
N PHE A 259 5.91 25.77 -0.82
CA PHE A 259 7.25 26.35 -0.83
C PHE A 259 7.23 27.79 -0.28
N LEU A 260 8.41 28.33 0.04
CA LEU A 260 8.57 29.67 0.62
C LEU A 260 8.08 30.80 -0.30
N ASP A 261 8.13 30.58 -1.62
CA ASP A 261 7.62 31.50 -2.64
C ASP A 261 6.08 31.46 -2.78
N GLY A 262 5.40 30.65 -1.97
CA GLY A 262 3.95 30.45 -2.03
C GLY A 262 3.50 29.41 -3.07
N ARG A 263 4.41 28.84 -3.87
CA ARG A 263 4.06 27.76 -4.80
C ARG A 263 3.61 26.53 -3.99
N THR A 264 2.50 25.91 -4.40
CA THR A 264 2.03 24.65 -3.80
C THR A 264 2.00 23.54 -4.84
N ILE A 265 2.48 22.35 -4.45
CA ILE A 265 2.33 21.11 -5.22
C ILE A 265 1.53 20.09 -4.42
N CYS A 266 0.70 19.32 -5.11
CA CYS A 266 0.02 18.16 -4.55
C CYS A 266 -0.13 17.10 -5.66
N PRO A 267 0.95 16.40 -6.04
CA PRO A 267 0.90 15.47 -7.17
C PRO A 267 0.02 14.26 -6.87
N MET A 268 -0.51 13.63 -7.92
CA MET A 268 -1.30 12.40 -7.81
C MET A 268 -0.45 11.21 -7.32
N LYS A 269 0.85 11.22 -7.63
CA LYS A 269 1.81 10.22 -7.14
C LYS A 269 2.71 10.85 -6.09
N VAL A 270 2.69 10.29 -4.88
CA VAL A 270 3.48 10.76 -3.73
C VAL A 270 4.98 10.83 -4.04
N LEU A 271 5.51 9.92 -4.86
CA LEU A 271 6.91 9.93 -5.27
C LEU A 271 7.33 11.23 -5.98
N GLU A 272 6.39 11.90 -6.67
CA GLU A 272 6.68 13.13 -7.41
C GLU A 272 6.89 14.31 -6.45
N ALA A 273 6.19 14.35 -5.31
CA ALA A 273 6.40 15.36 -4.29
C ALA A 273 7.81 15.27 -3.70
N LEU A 274 8.28 14.06 -3.40
CA LEU A 274 9.63 13.82 -2.90
C LEU A 274 10.69 14.25 -3.93
N VAL A 275 10.53 13.84 -5.19
CA VAL A 275 11.46 14.19 -6.27
C VAL A 275 11.55 15.71 -6.47
N GLU A 276 10.42 16.43 -6.43
CA GLU A 276 10.40 17.88 -6.60
C GLU A 276 11.06 18.60 -5.41
N VAL A 277 10.83 18.15 -4.18
CA VAL A 277 11.50 18.71 -3.00
C VAL A 277 13.00 18.48 -3.06
N VAL A 278 13.47 17.30 -3.48
CA VAL A 278 14.90 17.02 -3.64
C VAL A 278 15.53 17.98 -4.66
N LYS A 279 14.86 18.22 -5.79
CA LYS A 279 15.32 19.18 -6.80
C LYS A 279 15.37 20.60 -6.25
N TYR A 280 14.31 21.02 -5.55
CA TYR A 280 14.22 22.36 -4.93
C TYR A 280 15.31 22.57 -3.87
N ALA A 281 15.55 21.57 -3.03
CA ALA A 281 16.56 21.63 -1.96
C ALA A 281 18.00 21.65 -2.51
N GLY A 282 18.22 21.08 -3.69
CA GLY A 282 19.53 20.84 -4.29
C GLY A 282 20.02 19.43 -3.98
N VAL A 283 20.32 18.67 -5.03
CA VAL A 283 20.55 17.22 -4.94
C VAL A 283 21.77 16.86 -4.09
N ASP A 284 22.87 17.60 -4.24
CA ASP A 284 24.11 17.34 -3.50
C ASP A 284 23.92 17.60 -2.00
N ARG A 285 23.23 18.69 -1.63
CA ARG A 285 22.86 19.01 -0.24
C ARG A 285 22.01 17.91 0.39
N VAL A 286 21.04 17.38 -0.35
CA VAL A 286 20.19 16.29 0.17
C VAL A 286 20.97 15.00 0.32
N ARG A 287 21.89 14.70 -0.61
CA ARG A 287 22.76 13.52 -0.50
C ARG A 287 23.63 13.57 0.76
N GLU A 288 24.21 14.73 1.07
CA GLU A 288 25.05 14.97 2.25
C GLU A 288 24.31 14.71 3.57
N LEU A 289 22.98 14.82 3.60
CA LEU A 289 22.18 14.48 4.78
C LEU A 289 22.23 13.00 5.16
N GLY A 290 22.65 12.12 4.24
CA GLY A 290 22.77 10.69 4.51
C GLY A 290 21.45 9.97 4.79
N ILE A 291 20.31 10.52 4.33
CA ILE A 291 18.98 9.96 4.61
C ILE A 291 18.90 8.52 4.06
N ASN A 292 18.55 7.56 4.91
CA ASN A 292 18.45 6.16 4.52
C ASN A 292 17.14 5.88 3.76
N CYS A 293 17.23 5.13 2.66
CA CYS A 293 16.09 4.56 1.96
C CYS A 293 16.46 3.17 1.43
N CYS A 294 15.87 2.13 2.02
CA CYS A 294 16.16 0.72 1.71
C CYS A 294 17.63 0.32 1.93
N ALA A 295 18.21 0.71 3.07
CA ALA A 295 19.60 0.40 3.45
C ALA A 295 20.68 1.06 2.56
N ASP A 296 20.31 2.08 1.80
CA ASP A 296 21.23 2.90 1.01
C ASP A 296 20.85 4.39 1.13
N ASN A 297 21.69 5.30 0.65
CA ASN A 297 21.39 6.72 0.62
C ASN A 297 20.18 6.99 -0.29
N LEU A 298 19.28 7.87 0.15
CA LEU A 298 18.13 8.33 -0.61
C LEU A 298 18.54 8.85 -2.00
N ILE A 299 19.69 9.50 -2.09
CA ILE A 299 20.27 10.02 -3.33
C ILE A 299 21.49 9.18 -3.71
N LEU A 300 21.46 8.54 -4.87
CA LEU A 300 22.50 7.60 -5.31
C LEU A 300 22.67 7.59 -6.84
N LYS A 301 23.84 7.14 -7.33
CA LYS A 301 24.11 6.93 -8.77
C LYS A 301 23.82 5.51 -9.23
N ASN A 302 24.14 4.52 -8.39
CA ASN A 302 24.18 3.11 -8.76
C ASN A 302 23.19 2.28 -7.95
N PRO A 303 21.87 2.38 -8.22
CA PRO A 303 20.88 1.60 -7.50
C PRO A 303 21.02 0.11 -7.77
N ALA A 304 20.79 -0.69 -6.72
CA ALA A 304 20.70 -2.14 -6.84
C ALA A 304 19.69 -2.53 -7.94
N PRO A 305 19.91 -3.63 -8.69
CA PRO A 305 19.07 -3.98 -9.85
C PRO A 305 17.57 -3.97 -9.58
N ARG A 306 17.14 -4.42 -8.39
CA ARG A 306 15.73 -4.43 -7.98
C ARG A 306 15.09 -3.04 -7.82
N TYR A 307 15.89 -2.01 -7.56
CA TYR A 307 15.40 -0.63 -7.32
C TYR A 307 15.58 0.30 -8.51
N LYS A 308 16.21 -0.13 -9.61
CA LYS A 308 16.44 0.71 -10.81
C LYS A 308 15.17 1.41 -11.31
N LYS A 309 14.03 0.72 -11.36
CA LYS A 309 12.74 1.30 -11.81
C LYS A 309 12.16 2.33 -10.82
N LEU A 310 12.46 2.17 -9.54
CA LEU A 310 11.94 2.97 -8.44
C LEU A 310 12.83 4.20 -8.15
N CYS A 311 14.03 4.25 -8.70
CA CYS A 311 14.89 5.42 -8.61
C CYS A 311 14.57 6.42 -9.73
N LYS A 312 14.36 7.69 -9.39
CA LYS A 312 13.94 8.74 -10.34
C LYS A 312 15.03 9.80 -10.49
N PRO A 313 15.27 10.33 -11.71
CA PRO A 313 16.31 11.32 -11.93
C PRO A 313 15.98 12.64 -11.24
N VAL A 314 16.98 13.18 -10.55
CA VAL A 314 16.88 14.47 -9.82
C VAL A 314 17.87 15.52 -10.33
N GLY A 315 18.81 15.15 -11.20
CA GLY A 315 19.78 16.08 -11.82
C GLY A 315 21.22 15.62 -11.60
N ASN A 316 22.17 16.14 -12.37
CA ASN A 316 23.62 15.87 -12.22
C ASN A 316 24.02 14.38 -12.18
N GLY A 317 23.27 13.52 -12.87
CA GLY A 317 23.48 12.07 -12.87
C GLY A 317 23.06 11.36 -11.58
N TRP A 318 22.45 12.07 -10.63
CA TRP A 318 21.90 11.50 -9.41
C TRP A 318 20.46 11.02 -9.59
N LEU A 319 20.13 9.96 -8.85
CA LEU A 319 18.79 9.41 -8.74
C LEU A 319 18.30 9.50 -7.29
N CYS A 320 17.01 9.77 -7.11
CA CYS A 320 16.32 9.66 -5.83
C CYS A 320 15.63 8.30 -5.75
N ASN A 321 15.95 7.51 -4.72
CA ASN A 321 15.23 6.27 -4.42
C ASN A 321 13.82 6.61 -3.92
N THR A 322 12.79 6.16 -4.63
CA THR A 322 11.39 6.39 -4.22
C THR A 322 10.72 5.11 -3.71
N CYS A 323 11.50 4.06 -3.42
CA CYS A 323 11.05 2.74 -2.95
C CYS A 323 10.68 2.74 -1.45
N SER A 324 9.69 3.55 -1.09
CA SER A 324 9.15 3.64 0.28
C SER A 324 7.62 3.77 0.25
N ASP A 325 6.94 3.70 1.40
CA ASP A 325 5.51 4.01 1.48
C ASP A 325 5.25 5.53 1.51
N THR A 326 3.98 5.94 1.62
CA THR A 326 3.60 7.37 1.65
C THR A 326 4.12 8.08 2.89
N ILE A 327 3.98 7.47 4.07
CA ILE A 327 4.37 8.08 5.34
C ILE A 327 5.88 8.26 5.41
N THR A 328 6.64 7.26 4.95
CA THR A 328 8.09 7.35 4.85
C THR A 328 8.53 8.47 3.92
N LYS A 329 7.85 8.69 2.78
CA LYS A 329 8.15 9.85 1.90
C LYS A 329 7.84 11.17 2.58
N PHE A 330 6.73 11.25 3.31
CA PHE A 330 6.37 12.42 4.09
C PHE A 330 7.46 12.75 5.12
N ASN A 331 7.92 11.74 5.85
CA ASN A 331 9.01 11.87 6.82
C ASN A 331 10.32 12.29 6.14
N GLN A 332 10.68 11.68 5.00
CA GLN A 332 11.86 12.04 4.22
C GLN A 332 11.80 13.52 3.76
N ILE A 333 10.67 13.99 3.23
CA ILE A 333 10.47 15.39 2.83
C ILE A 333 10.59 16.32 4.03
N THR A 334 9.99 15.94 5.16
CA THR A 334 10.01 16.72 6.40
C THR A 334 11.43 16.82 6.97
N GLU A 335 12.16 15.71 7.00
CA GLU A 335 13.56 15.65 7.42
C GLU A 335 14.46 16.51 6.53
N ILE A 336 14.29 16.47 5.21
CA ILE A 336 14.99 17.34 4.26
C ILE A 336 14.71 18.81 4.57
N SER A 337 13.43 19.17 4.76
CA SER A 337 13.02 20.54 5.09
C SER A 337 13.68 21.05 6.37
N GLN A 338 13.65 20.23 7.43
CA GLN A 338 14.21 20.58 8.74
C GLN A 338 15.74 20.68 8.71
N LYS A 339 16.43 19.65 8.22
CA LYS A 339 17.90 19.60 8.22
C LYS A 339 18.53 20.67 7.32
N LEU A 340 17.86 21.06 6.23
CA LEU A 340 18.34 22.10 5.31
C LEU A 340 17.70 23.47 5.54
N ASN A 341 16.86 23.60 6.59
CA ASN A 341 16.12 24.80 6.94
C ASN A 341 15.39 25.44 5.74
N LEU A 342 14.65 24.62 4.98
CA LEU A 342 14.03 25.05 3.72
C LEU A 342 12.75 25.87 3.92
N GLY A 343 12.18 25.89 5.13
CA GLY A 343 10.96 26.64 5.44
C GLY A 343 9.71 26.20 4.65
N ILE A 344 9.72 25.02 4.05
CA ILE A 344 8.57 24.49 3.30
C ILE A 344 7.55 23.87 4.25
N LYS A 345 6.26 24.07 3.97
CA LYS A 345 5.15 23.44 4.70
C LYS A 345 4.77 22.13 4.03
N VAL A 346 4.71 21.04 4.79
CA VAL A 346 4.44 19.69 4.28
C VAL A 346 3.19 19.14 4.98
N GLU A 347 2.20 18.69 4.21
CA GLU A 347 0.91 18.25 4.73
C GLU A 347 0.53 16.90 4.11
N LEU A 348 0.02 15.99 4.94
CA LEU A 348 -0.60 14.75 4.50
C LEU A 348 -2.09 15.06 4.26
N VAL A 349 -2.58 14.86 3.03
CA VAL A 349 -3.96 15.22 2.63
C VAL A 349 -4.73 14.06 2.04
#